data_AF-A0A9P7YZY3-F1
#
_entry.id   AF-A0A9P7YZY3-F1
#
_cell.length_a   1.000
_cell.length_b   1.000
_cell.length_c   1.000
_cell.angle_alpha   90.00
_cell.angle_beta   90.00
_cell.angle_gamma   90.00
#
_symmetry.space_group_name_H-M   'P 1'
#
loop_
_entity.id
_entity.type
_entity.pdbx_description
1 polymer ?
#
loop_
_entity_poly.entity_id
_entity_poly.type
_entity_poly.pdbx_seq_one_letter_code
_entity_poly.pdbx_strand_id
1 'polypeptide(L)'
;MLGFRPVVDLDGTPTGYRKALEVCCAYCDTLSLMDDFKNEVTARDGFINAAGRHRIPVRVYHSTKASNTPAPVAFFYHGGGLVLGSVAAGDLLCWKLALDFNHVLVIVEYMLGETRHFGMSSLGADT
;
A
#
# COMPACT_ATOMS: atom_id res chain seq x y z
N MET A 1 1.66 -18.80 -19.06
CA MET A 1 2.09 -17.40 -18.86
C MET A 1 3.37 -17.44 -18.04
N LEU A 2 4.54 -17.30 -18.67
CA LEU A 2 5.83 -17.31 -17.95
C LEU A 2 5.91 -16.03 -17.12
N GLY A 3 5.99 -16.17 -15.79
CA GLY A 3 6.13 -15.04 -14.87
C GLY A 3 7.37 -14.23 -15.19
N PHE A 4 7.21 -12.91 -15.25
CA PHE A 4 8.33 -11.97 -15.32
C PHE A 4 9.27 -12.25 -14.14
N ARG A 5 10.49 -12.68 -14.46
CA ARG A 5 11.60 -12.74 -13.52
C ARG A 5 12.53 -11.61 -13.89
N PRO A 6 12.40 -10.43 -13.29
CA PRO A 6 13.41 -9.41 -13.48
C PRO A 6 14.74 -10.01 -13.05
N VAL A 7 15.71 -10.00 -13.96
CA VAL A 7 17.08 -10.35 -13.61
C VAL A 7 17.55 -9.24 -12.70
N VAL A 8 17.53 -9.51 -11.40
CA VAL A 8 18.17 -8.65 -10.41
C VAL A 8 19.65 -8.98 -10.50
N ASP A 9 20.43 -8.07 -11.07
CA ASP A 9 21.88 -8.07 -10.89
C ASP A 9 22.14 -8.03 -9.37
N LEU A 10 22.81 -9.05 -8.83
CA LEU A 10 23.17 -9.22 -7.41
C LEU A 10 24.61 -8.79 -7.11
N ASP A 11 25.28 -8.13 -8.06
CA ASP A 11 26.60 -7.50 -7.87
C ASP A 11 26.50 -5.97 -7.68
N GLY A 12 25.26 -5.44 -7.66
CA GLY A 12 24.94 -4.03 -7.45
C GLY A 12 25.08 -3.50 -6.02
N THR A 13 24.66 -2.25 -5.83
CA THR A 13 24.60 -1.63 -4.49
C THR A 13 23.29 -1.97 -3.77
N PRO A 14 23.24 -1.91 -2.43
CA PRO A 14 21.98 -2.09 -1.67
C PRO A 14 20.83 -1.21 -2.18
N THR A 15 21.14 0.04 -2.57
CA THR A 15 20.17 0.97 -3.19
C THR A 15 19.67 0.48 -4.55
N GLY A 16 20.55 -0.13 -5.35
CA GLY A 16 20.20 -0.74 -6.64
C GLY A 16 19.22 -1.91 -6.48
N TYR A 17 19.47 -2.80 -5.52
CA TYR A 17 18.58 -3.93 -5.23
C TYR A 17 17.21 -3.45 -4.76
N ARG A 18 17.16 -2.47 -3.87
CA ARG A 18 15.91 -1.89 -3.36
C ARG A 18 15.04 -1.40 -4.51
N LYS A 19 15.61 -0.60 -5.41
CA LYS A 19 14.88 -0.06 -6.56
C LYS A 19 14.40 -1.15 -7.51
N ALA A 20 15.23 -2.18 -7.75
CA ALA A 20 14.82 -3.33 -8.57
C ALA A 20 13.63 -4.06 -7.92
N LEU A 21 13.69 -4.30 -6.61
CA LEU A 21 12.61 -4.98 -5.87
C LEU A 21 11.33 -4.14 -5.79
N GLU A 22 11.42 -2.82 -5.61
CA GLU A 22 10.26 -1.91 -5.67
C GLU A 22 9.53 -2.00 -7.03
N VAL A 23 10.29 -2.06 -8.13
CA VAL A 23 9.74 -2.28 -9.47
C VAL A 23 9.08 -3.65 -9.58
N CYS A 24 9.67 -4.70 -9.00
CA CYS A 24 9.05 -6.03 -8.98
C CYS A 24 7.71 -6.01 -8.24
N CYS A 25 7.66 -5.37 -7.07
CA CYS A 25 6.45 -5.27 -6.26
C CYS A 25 5.34 -4.54 -7.02
N ALA A 26 5.63 -3.36 -7.58
CA ALA A 26 4.68 -2.62 -8.40
C ALA A 26 4.25 -3.42 -9.65
N TYR A 27 5.16 -4.20 -10.23
CA TYR A 27 4.86 -5.03 -11.38
C TYR A 27 3.95 -6.23 -11.05
N CYS A 28 4.14 -6.89 -9.91
CA CYS A 28 3.25 -7.97 -9.44
C CYS A 28 1.81 -7.49 -9.25
N ASP A 29 1.64 -6.25 -8.79
CA ASP A 29 0.32 -5.62 -8.64
C ASP A 29 -0.31 -5.30 -10.01
N THR A 30 0.49 -4.89 -11.00
CA THR A 30 0.01 -4.58 -12.37
C THR A 30 -0.34 -5.78 -13.23
N LEU A 31 0.40 -6.89 -13.11
CA LEU A 31 0.13 -8.08 -13.91
C LEU A 31 -1.08 -8.89 -13.46
N SER A 32 -1.45 -8.83 -12.18
CA SER A 32 -2.43 -9.76 -11.61
C SER A 32 -3.87 -9.30 -11.78
N LEU A 33 -4.09 -8.05 -12.24
CA LEU A 33 -5.39 -7.37 -12.16
C LEU A 33 -5.67 -6.47 -13.39
N MET A 34 -5.25 -6.89 -14.58
CA MET A 34 -5.46 -6.14 -15.83
C MET A 34 -6.95 -6.05 -16.22
N ASP A 35 -7.73 -5.21 -15.53
CA ASP A 35 -8.96 -4.59 -16.07
C ASP A 35 -8.99 -3.09 -15.68
N ASP A 36 -9.75 -2.28 -16.42
CA ASP A 36 -9.86 -0.82 -16.27
C ASP A 36 -10.72 -0.39 -15.04
N PHE A 37 -10.35 -0.83 -13.84
CA PHE A 37 -11.09 -0.52 -12.60
C PHE A 37 -10.98 0.94 -12.13
N LYS A 38 -9.95 1.67 -12.60
CA LYS A 38 -9.61 3.02 -12.12
C LYS A 38 -10.73 4.03 -12.32
N ASN A 39 -11.59 3.84 -13.32
CA ASN A 39 -12.66 4.79 -13.64
C ASN A 39 -13.91 4.62 -12.75
N GLU A 40 -14.02 3.50 -12.03
CA GLU A 40 -15.17 3.18 -11.18
C GLU A 40 -14.88 3.34 -9.68
N VAL A 41 -13.67 3.78 -9.33
CA VAL A 41 -13.24 3.95 -7.95
C VAL A 41 -12.63 5.33 -7.78
N THR A 42 -13.10 6.05 -6.77
CA THR A 42 -12.47 7.30 -6.32
C THR A 42 -11.38 6.97 -5.31
N ALA A 43 -10.22 7.61 -5.43
CA ALA A 43 -9.12 7.50 -4.48
C ALA A 43 -8.85 8.86 -3.84
N ARG A 44 -8.72 8.91 -2.51
CA ARG A 44 -8.43 10.14 -1.77
C ARG A 44 -7.35 9.90 -0.73
N ASP A 45 -6.31 10.73 -0.79
CA ASP A 45 -5.26 10.72 0.23
C ASP A 45 -5.73 11.45 1.50
N GLY A 46 -5.26 10.96 2.64
CA GLY A 46 -5.64 11.46 3.95
C GLY A 46 -4.68 11.02 5.04
N PHE A 47 -5.08 11.29 6.28
CA PHE A 47 -4.29 10.93 7.46
C PHE A 47 -5.20 10.40 8.56
N ILE A 48 -4.74 9.37 9.25
CA ILE A 48 -5.31 8.91 10.52
C ILE A 48 -4.47 9.51 11.65
N ASN A 49 -5.13 10.16 12.59
CA ASN A 49 -4.49 10.68 13.79
C ASN A 49 -4.31 9.53 14.79
N ALA A 50 -3.06 9.16 15.04
CA ALA A 50 -2.67 8.17 16.04
C ALA A 50 -2.23 8.86 17.35
N ALA A 51 -1.97 8.06 18.38
CA ALA A 51 -1.49 8.55 19.67
C ALA A 51 -0.20 9.39 19.51
N GLY A 52 0.01 10.34 20.44
CA GLY A 52 1.25 11.13 20.49
C GLY A 52 1.42 12.12 19.32
N ARG A 53 0.33 12.67 18.77
CA ARG A 53 0.33 13.58 17.60
C ARG A 53 0.87 12.95 16.31
N HIS A 54 1.01 11.63 16.25
CA HIS A 54 1.46 10.95 15.05
C HIS A 54 0.35 10.93 13.99
N ARG A 55 0.71 11.17 12.73
CA ARG A 55 -0.20 11.13 11.58
C ARG A 55 0.24 10.01 10.66
N ILE A 56 -0.64 9.04 10.45
CA ILE A 56 -0.41 7.91 9.56
C ILE A 56 -1.03 8.26 8.21
N PRO A 57 -0.25 8.40 7.13
CA PRO A 57 -0.80 8.64 5.80
C PRO A 57 -1.61 7.42 5.35
N VAL A 58 -2.73 7.68 4.70
CA VAL A 58 -3.60 6.66 4.13
C VAL A 58 -4.13 7.10 2.79
N ARG A 59 -4.50 6.15 1.95
CA ARG A 59 -5.35 6.40 0.78
C ARG A 59 -6.64 5.62 0.94
N VAL A 60 -7.75 6.29 0.65
CA VAL A 60 -9.10 5.76 0.82
C VAL A 60 -9.71 5.58 -0.56
N TYR A 61 -10.25 4.39 -0.82
CA TYR A 61 -10.91 4.03 -2.06
C TYR A 61 -12.39 3.79 -1.82
N HIS A 62 -13.22 4.44 -2.65
CA HIS A 62 -14.66 4.26 -2.66
C HIS A 62 -15.13 3.94 -4.08
N SER A 63 -15.93 2.89 -4.21
CA SER A 63 -16.66 2.60 -5.45
C SER A 63 -17.61 3.75 -5.79
N THR A 64 -17.62 4.18 -7.06
CA THR A 64 -18.61 5.15 -7.58
C THR A 64 -20.01 4.54 -7.69
N LYS A 65 -20.10 3.20 -7.63
CA LYS A 65 -21.36 2.44 -7.62
C LYS A 65 -21.91 2.25 -6.19
N ALA A 66 -21.24 2.78 -5.17
CA ALA A 66 -21.67 2.64 -3.78
C ALA A 66 -23.06 3.29 -3.57
N SER A 67 -23.95 2.59 -2.88
CA SER A 67 -25.28 3.10 -2.54
C SER A 67 -25.20 4.18 -1.44
N ASN A 68 -26.30 4.90 -1.20
CA ASN A 68 -26.39 5.90 -0.11
C ASN A 68 -26.37 5.29 1.31
N THR A 69 -26.27 3.96 1.44
CA THR A 69 -26.11 3.32 2.75
C THR A 69 -24.63 3.26 3.16
N PRO A 70 -24.31 3.31 4.46
CA PRO A 70 -22.93 3.16 4.92
C PRO A 70 -22.34 1.81 4.48
N ALA A 71 -21.25 1.85 3.71
CA ALA A 71 -20.48 0.68 3.32
C ALA A 71 -19.52 0.25 4.44
N PRO A 72 -19.24 -1.06 4.61
CA PRO A 72 -18.22 -1.53 5.53
C PRO A 72 -16.83 -1.00 5.14
N VAL A 73 -15.96 -0.81 6.14
CA VAL A 73 -14.58 -0.34 5.95
C VAL A 73 -13.60 -1.48 6.15
N ALA A 74 -12.69 -1.68 5.21
CA ALA A 74 -11.59 -2.64 5.31
C ALA A 74 -10.24 -1.91 5.23
N PHE A 75 -9.31 -2.29 6.10
CA PHE A 75 -7.94 -1.79 6.08
C PHE A 75 -7.03 -2.77 5.34
N PHE A 76 -6.22 -2.22 4.43
CA PHE A 76 -5.21 -2.97 3.69
C PHE A 76 -3.82 -2.47 4.06
N TYR A 77 -2.90 -3.40 4.31
CA TYR A 77 -1.49 -3.14 4.56
C TYR A 77 -0.72 -3.78 3.43
N HIS A 78 0.04 -2.98 2.68
CA HIS A 78 0.80 -3.49 1.54
C HIS A 78 1.88 -4.50 1.97
N GLY A 79 2.20 -5.43 1.06
CA GLY A 79 3.28 -6.39 1.26
C GLY A 79 4.67 -5.74 1.18
N GLY A 80 5.72 -6.56 1.01
CA GLY A 80 7.11 -6.07 0.93
C GLY A 80 7.95 -6.31 2.19
N GLY A 81 7.49 -7.18 3.08
CA GLY A 81 8.28 -7.68 4.22
C GLY A 81 8.69 -6.59 5.21
N LEU A 82 7.87 -5.53 5.34
CA LEU A 82 8.15 -4.33 6.15
C LEU A 82 9.29 -3.44 5.63
N VAL A 83 9.93 -3.80 4.52
CA VAL A 83 11.11 -3.09 3.99
C VAL A 83 10.76 -2.35 2.70
N LEU A 84 9.82 -2.89 1.92
CA LEU A 84 9.45 -2.43 0.58
C LEU A 84 7.94 -2.15 0.50
N GLY A 85 7.54 -1.53 -0.61
CA GLY A 85 6.16 -1.25 -0.94
C GLY A 85 5.78 0.20 -0.67
N SER A 86 4.59 0.54 -1.12
CA SER A 86 3.96 1.86 -0.93
C SER A 86 2.46 1.71 -1.16
N VAL A 87 1.71 2.76 -0.81
CA VAL A 87 0.29 2.87 -1.19
C VAL A 87 0.07 2.70 -2.69
N ALA A 88 0.95 3.25 -3.53
CA ALA A 88 0.81 3.18 -4.99
C ALA A 88 0.96 1.75 -5.54
N ALA A 89 1.74 0.89 -4.87
CA ALA A 89 1.86 -0.51 -5.26
C ALA A 89 0.49 -1.22 -5.12
N GLY A 90 -0.20 -0.99 -4.00
CA GLY A 90 -1.49 -1.62 -3.73
C GLY A 90 -2.71 -1.04 -4.46
N ASP A 91 -2.57 -0.02 -5.31
CA ASP A 91 -3.70 0.68 -5.94
C ASP A 91 -4.64 -0.27 -6.69
N LEU A 92 -4.11 -1.15 -7.55
CA LEU A 92 -4.92 -2.05 -8.37
C LEU A 92 -5.72 -3.05 -7.54
N LEU A 93 -5.09 -3.64 -6.53
CA LEU A 93 -5.76 -4.57 -5.62
C LEU A 93 -6.85 -3.85 -4.83
N CYS A 94 -6.58 -2.65 -4.33
CA CYS A 94 -7.57 -1.89 -3.58
C CYS A 94 -8.75 -1.45 -4.45
N TRP A 95 -8.53 -1.10 -5.72
CA TRP A 95 -9.63 -0.83 -6.66
C TRP A 95 -10.51 -2.06 -6.85
N LYS A 96 -9.90 -3.23 -7.10
CA LYS A 96 -10.65 -4.48 -7.28
C LYS A 96 -11.48 -4.84 -6.06
N LEU A 97 -10.88 -4.78 -4.87
CA LEU A 97 -11.55 -5.10 -3.61
C LEU A 97 -12.68 -4.12 -3.31
N ALA A 98 -12.49 -2.82 -3.56
CA ALA A 98 -13.54 -1.81 -3.37
C ALA A 98 -14.75 -2.05 -4.27
N LEU A 99 -14.53 -2.48 -5.51
CA LEU A 99 -15.60 -2.78 -6.47
C LEU A 99 -16.31 -4.10 -6.15
N ASP A 100 -15.56 -5.18 -5.98
CA ASP A 100 -16.10 -6.53 -5.81
C ASP A 100 -16.95 -6.66 -4.54
N PHE A 101 -16.47 -6.07 -3.45
CA PHE A 101 -17.11 -6.21 -2.15
C PHE A 101 -18.01 -5.02 -1.80
N ASN A 102 -18.02 -3.95 -2.60
CA ASN A 102 -18.70 -2.70 -2.27
C ASN A 102 -18.30 -2.19 -0.87
N HIS A 103 -16.99 -2.17 -0.61
CA HIS A 103 -16.39 -1.71 0.65
C HIS A 103 -15.64 -0.40 0.44
N VAL A 104 -15.48 0.35 1.53
CA VAL A 104 -14.47 1.40 1.63
C VAL A 104 -13.14 0.73 1.94
N LEU A 105 -12.18 0.84 1.04
CA LEU A 105 -10.84 0.31 1.27
C LEU A 105 -9.92 1.43 1.74
N VAL A 106 -9.21 1.20 2.84
CA VAL A 106 -8.21 2.14 3.37
C VAL A 106 -6.86 1.45 3.33
N ILE A 107 -5.99 1.87 2.42
CA ILE A 107 -4.60 1.41 2.41
C ILE A 107 -3.76 2.31 3.31
N VAL A 108 -2.92 1.69 4.13
CA VAL A 108 -2.08 2.38 5.12
C VAL A 108 -0.66 2.49 4.60
N GLU A 109 -0.14 3.72 4.52
CA GLU A 109 1.28 4.00 4.29
C GLU A 109 2.00 3.85 5.64
N TYR A 110 2.28 2.61 6.02
CA TYR A 110 2.95 2.32 7.27
C TYR A 110 4.46 2.55 7.14
N MET A 111 5.11 2.81 8.28
CA MET A 111 6.55 3.05 8.32
C MET A 111 7.34 1.78 7.93
N LEU A 112 8.26 1.92 6.99
CA LEU A 112 9.17 0.85 6.61
C LEU A 112 10.30 0.72 7.64
N GLY A 113 10.73 -0.51 7.93
CA GLY A 113 11.62 -0.87 9.04
C GLY A 113 13.02 -0.22 9.00
N GLU A 114 13.42 0.39 7.89
CA GLU A 114 14.63 1.22 7.82
C GLU A 114 14.43 2.63 8.41
N THR A 115 13.19 3.13 8.41
CA THR A 115 12.83 4.43 9.01
C THR A 115 12.57 4.32 10.51
N ARG A 116 12.31 3.11 11.04
CA ARG A 116 12.23 2.80 12.47
C ARG A 116 12.76 1.40 12.74
N HIS A 117 13.83 1.29 13.52
CA HIS A 117 14.37 0.03 14.00
C HIS A 117 13.26 -0.84 14.60
N PHE A 118 12.98 -1.96 13.95
CA PHE A 118 12.02 -2.96 14.42
C PHE A 118 12.50 -3.52 15.77
N GLY A 119 11.86 -3.11 16.88
CA GLY A 119 12.16 -3.61 18.22
C GLY A 119 12.57 -2.58 19.29
N MET A 120 12.58 -1.28 19.01
CA MET A 120 12.75 -0.28 20.07
C MET A 120 11.44 0.45 20.34
N SER A 121 10.77 0.06 21.42
CA SER A 121 9.81 0.91 22.10
C SER A 121 10.50 2.23 22.47
N SER A 122 10.13 3.35 21.83
CA SER A 122 10.46 4.66 22.38
C SER A 122 9.54 4.92 23.57
N LEU A 123 9.89 4.31 24.70
CA LEU A 123 9.48 4.80 26.01
C LEU A 123 10.16 6.16 26.21
N GLY A 124 9.35 7.21 26.31
CA GLY A 124 9.61 8.44 27.04
C GLY A 124 10.81 9.30 26.61
N ALA A 125 10.52 10.40 25.95
CA ALA A 125 11.27 11.64 26.16
C ALA A 125 10.28 12.81 26.11
N ASP A 126 9.49 12.93 27.18
CA ASP A 126 9.01 14.23 27.62
C ASP A 126 10.23 14.99 28.19
N THR A 127 10.60 16.09 27.54
CA THR A 127 11.24 17.26 28.16
C THR A 127 10.76 18.51 27.43
#